data_AF-A0A915UR84-F1
#
_entry.id   AF-A0A915UR84-F1
#
_cell.length_a   1.000
_cell.length_b   1.000
_cell.length_c   1.000
_cell.angle_alpha   90.00
_cell.angle_beta   90.00
_cell.angle_gamma   90.00
#
_symmetry.space_group_name_H-M   'P 1'
#
loop_
_entity.id
_entity.type
_entity.pdbx_description
1 polymer ?
#
loop_
_entity_poly.entity_id
_entity_poly.type
_entity_poly.pdbx_seq_one_letter_code
_entity_poly.pdbx_strand_id
1 'polypeptide(L)' 'MLPCSVRWALWAWIRIGSAFYSTARLWDDGIIDPADTRTVLALALSAAYNAPIPETRFGVFRM' A
#
# COMPACT_ATOMS: atom_id res chain seq x y z
N MET A 1 -23.75 -0.57 23.56
CA MET A 1 -22.52 0.03 24.14
C MET A 1 -21.43 -1.04 24.08
N LEU A 2 -20.40 -0.90 23.24
CA LEU A 2 -19.37 -1.96 23.09
C LEU A 2 -18.55 -2.11 24.39
N PRO A 3 -18.17 -3.35 24.78
CA PRO A 3 -17.31 -3.60 25.95
C PRO A 3 -15.96 -2.86 25.84
N CYS A 4 -15.34 -2.50 26.97
CA CYS A 4 -14.05 -1.80 26.98
C CYS A 4 -12.96 -2.55 26.20
N SER A 5 -12.94 -3.88 26.23
CA SER A 5 -11.99 -4.71 25.46
C SER A 5 -12.16 -4.57 23.95
N VAL A 6 -13.40 -4.58 23.46
CA VAL A 6 -13.72 -4.43 22.03
C VAL A 6 -13.43 -3.00 21.56
N ARG A 7 -13.74 -2.00 22.41
CA ARG A 7 -13.42 -0.61 22.13
C ARG A 7 -11.91 -0.39 22.01
N TRP A 8 -11.11 -0.98 22.90
CA TRP A 8 -9.64 -0.90 22.84
C TRP A 8 -9.07 -1.54 21.57
N ALA A 9 -9.54 -2.73 21.21
CA ALA A 9 -9.09 -3.41 19.99
C ALA A 9 -9.41 -2.58 18.73
N LEU A 10 -10.61 -2.00 18.65
CA LEU A 10 -10.99 -1.12 17.54
C LEU A 10 -10.12 0.14 17.47
N TRP A 11 -9.83 0.77 18.61
CA TRP A 11 -8.93 1.93 18.66
C TRP A 11 -7.50 1.61 18.27
N ALA A 12 -7.00 0.42 18.65
CA ALA A 12 -5.71 -0.05 18.19
C ALA A 12 -5.71 -0.19 16.66
N TRP A 13 -6.73 -0.84 16.11
CA TRP A 13 -6.91 -1.01 14.66
C TRP A 13 -6.97 0.31 13.89
N ILE A 14 -7.77 1.28 14.35
CA ILE A 14 -7.90 2.59 13.70
C ILE A 14 -6.55 3.31 13.67
N ARG A 15 -5.77 3.25 14.75
CA ARG A 15 -4.45 3.89 14.78
C ARG A 15 -3.48 3.26 13.79
N ILE A 16 -3.37 1.93 13.81
CA ILE A 16 -2.41 1.22 12.95
C ILE A 16 -2.85 1.21 11.48
N GLY A 17 -4.15 1.33 11.20
CA GLY A 17 -4.69 1.36 9.84
C GLY A 17 -4.66 2.74 9.17
N SER A 18 -4.18 3.79 9.84
CA SER A 18 -4.09 5.11 9.24
C SER A 18 -2.96 5.18 8.20
N ALA A 19 -3.18 5.94 7.12
CA ALA A 19 -2.16 6.13 6.07
C ALA A 19 -0.84 6.70 6.64
N PHE A 20 -0.92 7.62 7.60
CA PHE A 20 0.26 8.17 8.28
C PHE A 20 1.05 7.13 9.07
N TYR A 21 0.37 6.15 9.67
CA TYR A 21 1.04 5.08 10.40
C TYR A 21 1.84 4.17 9.46
N SER A 22 1.30 3.89 8.28
CA SER A 22 1.94 3.13 7.20
C SER A 22 3.17 3.86 6.64
N THR A 23 2.99 5.12 6.23
CA THR A 23 4.05 5.88 5.53
C THR A 23 5.24 6.20 6.45
N ALA A 24 4.99 6.46 7.74
CA ALA A 24 6.04 6.66 8.74
C ALA A 24 6.94 5.42 8.96
N ARG A 25 6.52 4.25 8.45
CA ARG A 25 7.25 2.98 8.53
C ARG A 25 7.75 2.48 7.17
N LEU A 26 7.58 3.28 6.12
CA LEU A 26 7.92 2.90 4.75
C LEU A 26 7.25 1.59 4.31
N TRP A 27 6.03 1.35 4.79
CA TRP A 27 5.20 0.27 4.25
C TRP A 27 4.63 0.63 2.87
N ASP A 28 4.57 1.93 2.59
CA ASP A 28 4.29 2.55 1.29
C ASP A 28 5.42 3.53 0.96
N ASP A 29 5.50 3.92 -0.32
CA ASP A 29 6.47 4.90 -0.83
C ASP A 29 5.99 6.36 -0.68
N GLY A 30 4.82 6.59 -0.08
CA GLY A 30 4.27 7.92 0.17
C GLY A 30 2.75 8.02 0.02
N ILE A 31 2.17 9.00 0.71
CA ILE A 31 0.76 9.40 0.55
C ILE A 31 0.68 10.43 -0.57
N ILE A 32 -0.25 10.24 -1.51
CA ILE A 32 -0.49 11.15 -2.64
C ILE A 32 -1.91 11.68 -2.65
N ASP A 33 -2.12 12.84 -3.30
CA ASP A 33 -3.46 13.32 -3.61
C ASP A 33 -4.11 12.34 -4.61
N PRO A 34 -5.35 11.87 -4.38
CA PRO A 34 -6.06 11.01 -5.33
C PRO A 34 -6.09 11.58 -6.76
N ALA A 35 -6.15 12.90 -6.93
CA ALA A 35 -6.11 13.56 -8.24
C ALA A 35 -4.77 13.36 -8.98
N ASP A 36 -3.67 13.18 -8.25
CA ASP A 36 -2.32 13.02 -8.80
C ASP A 36 -1.98 11.58 -9.21
N THR A 37 -2.85 10.62 -8.94
CA THR A 37 -2.65 9.19 -9.24
C THR A 37 -2.14 8.96 -10.67
N ARG A 38 -2.74 9.63 -11.66
CA ARG A 38 -2.33 9.51 -13.08
C ARG A 38 -0.90 9.98 -13.29
N THR A 39 -0.53 11.11 -12.72
CA THR A 39 0.79 11.73 -12.88
C THR A 39 1.87 10.86 -12.25
N VAL A 40 1.63 10.39 -11.02
CA VAL A 40 2.56 9.53 -10.29
C VAL A 40 2.79 8.21 -11.04
N LEU A 41 1.72 7.55 -11.49
CA LEU A 41 1.84 6.30 -12.26
C LEU A 41 2.57 6.50 -13.60
N ALA A 42 2.30 7.60 -14.31
CA ALA A 42 2.97 7.89 -15.57
C ALA A 42 4.49 8.05 -15.39
N LEU A 43 4.91 8.75 -14.33
CA LEU A 43 6.33 8.91 -13.99
C LEU A 43 6.95 7.59 -13.54
N ALA A 44 6.27 6.83 -12.68
CA ALA A 44 6.76 5.53 -12.20
C ALA A 44 6.95 4.52 -13.34
N LEU A 45 6.00 4.44 -14.27
CA LEU A 45 6.11 3.60 -15.46
C LEU A 45 7.25 4.04 -16.38
N SER A 46 7.38 5.35 -16.62
CA SER A 46 8.50 5.90 -17.39
C SER A 46 9.85 5.58 -16.75
N ALA A 47 9.95 5.60 -15.42
CA ALA A 47 11.15 5.22 -14.70
C ALA A 47 11.44 3.71 -14.82
N ALA A 48 10.44 2.86 -14.62
CA ALA A 48 10.56 1.40 -14.70
C ALA A 48 10.98 0.92 -16.10
N TYR A 49 10.56 1.62 -17.16
CA TYR A 49 10.85 1.26 -18.55
C TYR A 49 12.33 1.44 -18.97
N ASN A 50 13.19 1.96 -18.07
CA ASN A 50 14.64 2.00 -18.30
C ASN A 50 15.33 0.65 -18.05
N ALA A 51 14.61 -0.36 -17.54
CA ALA A 51 15.10 -1.73 -17.35
C ALA A 51 14.45 -2.69 -18.37
N PRO A 52 15.14 -3.77 -18.79
CA PRO A 52 14.55 -4.79 -19.66
C PRO A 52 13.39 -5.50 -18.95
N ILE A 53 12.33 -5.80 -19.69
CA ILE A 53 11.17 -6.54 -19.19
C ILE A 53 11.50 -8.04 -19.19
N PRO A 54 11.57 -8.72 -18.03
CA PRO A 54 11.92 -10.13 -17.96
C PRO A 54 10.77 -11.05 -18.37
N GLU A 55 11.08 -12.24 -18.86
CA GLU A 55 10.08 -13.30 -19.02
C GLU A 55 9.53 -13.75 -17.66
N THR A 56 8.21 -13.92 -17.56
CA THR A 56 7.57 -14.38 -16.31
C THR A 56 7.58 -15.90 -16.23
N ARG A 57 8.01 -16.46 -15.09
CA ARG A 57 7.94 -17.89 -14.78
C ARG A 57 7.06 -18.09 -13.55
N PHE A 58 5.97 -18.82 -13.71
CA PHE A 58 5.04 -19.11 -12.61
C PHE A 58 5.41 -20.38 -11.85
N GLY A 59 5.01 -20.45 -10.57
CA GLY A 59 5.07 -21.67 -9.76
C GLY A 59 3.88 -22.60 -10.02
N VAL A 60 3.69 -23.60 -9.14
CA VAL A 60 2.55 -24.52 -9.22
C VAL A 60 1.27 -23.83 -8.76
N PHE A 61 0.26 -23.79 -9.62
CA PHE A 61 -1.09 -23.39 -9.23
C PHE A 61 -1.79 -24.53 -8.49
N ARG A 62 -2.25 -24.29 -7.26
CA ARG A 62 -3.15 -25.22 -6.54
C ARG A 62 -4.58 -24.95 -7.01
N MET A 63 -5.13 -25.86 -7.80
CA MET A 63 -6.54 -25.88 -8.21
C MET A 63 -7.40 -26.64 -7.21
#